data_AF-A0A0G0L8J2-F1
#
_entry.id   AF-A0A0G0L8J2-F1
#
_cell.length_a   1.000
_cell.length_b   1.000
_cell.length_c   1.000
_cell.angle_alpha   90.00
_cell.angle_beta   90.00
_cell.angle_gamma   90.00
#
_symmetry.space_group_name_H-M   'P 1'
#
loop_
_entity.id
_entity.type
_entity.pdbx_description
1 polymer ?
#
loop_
_entity_poly.entity_id
_entity_poly.type
_entity_poly.pdbx_seq_one_letter_code
_entity_poly.pdbx_strand_id
1 'polypeptide(L)'
;MTKALGILVVVDKQREIYFIDNVKFHIDTVKNLGTFVEIEAIDKSGTIGKAELLKQCQYFLNLFNISQDDLISVSYSDLLLQK
;
A
#
# COMPACT_ATOMS: atom_id res chain seq x y z
N MET A 1 -3.91 35.94 9.76
CA MET A 1 -2.93 35.53 8.73
C MET A 1 -2.58 34.08 8.95
N THR A 2 -2.82 33.30 7.91
CA THR A 2 -2.75 31.85 7.78
C THR A 2 -1.35 31.35 8.15
N LYS A 3 -1.19 30.68 9.29
CA LYS A 3 -0.03 29.80 9.50
C LYS A 3 -0.12 28.73 8.42
N ALA A 4 0.63 28.90 7.33
CA ALA A 4 0.80 27.84 6.36
C ALA A 4 1.31 26.62 7.13
N LEU A 5 0.57 25.52 7.09
CA LEU A 5 1.00 24.25 7.67
C LEU A 5 2.35 23.95 7.03
N GLY A 6 3.42 24.03 7.82
CA GLY A 6 4.77 23.73 7.37
C GLY A 6 4.85 22.28 6.89
N ILE A 7 5.97 21.93 6.25
CA ILE A 7 6.23 20.56 5.84
C ILE A 7 6.36 19.70 7.11
N LEU A 8 5.45 18.73 7.30
CA LEU A 8 5.47 17.83 8.46
C LEU A 8 6.61 16.81 8.34
N VAL A 9 6.73 16.16 7.20
CA VAL A 9 7.77 15.18 6.89
C VAL A 9 7.92 15.07 5.36
N VAL A 10 9.13 14.79 4.88
CA VAL A 10 9.40 14.50 3.46
C VAL A 10 9.68 13.01 3.33
N VAL A 11 8.94 12.34 2.45
CA VAL A 11 9.08 10.91 2.18
C VAL A 11 9.67 10.72 0.79
N ASP A 12 10.90 10.22 0.72
CA ASP A 12 11.56 9.86 -0.53
C ASP A 12 11.32 8.37 -0.81
N LYS A 13 10.68 8.04 -1.93
CA LYS A 13 10.35 6.68 -2.30
C LYS A 13 10.44 6.42 -3.80
N GLN A 14 10.81 5.19 -4.14
CA GLN A 14 10.76 4.65 -5.50
C GLN A 14 9.57 3.69 -5.58
N ARG A 15 8.68 3.92 -6.54
CA ARG A 15 7.47 3.12 -6.74
C ARG A 15 7.53 2.36 -8.03
N GLU A 16 7.30 1.06 -7.94
CA GLU A 16 7.01 0.20 -9.08
C GLU A 16 5.56 -0.22 -9.02
N ILE A 17 4.88 -0.17 -10.15
CA ILE A 17 3.47 -0.53 -10.24
C ILE A 17 3.33 -1.69 -11.20
N TYR A 18 2.81 -2.80 -10.70
CA TYR A 18 2.50 -3.98 -11.49
C TYR A 18 1.00 -4.20 -11.49
N PHE A 19 0.49 -4.76 -12.58
CA PHE A 19 -0.92 -5.10 -12.71
C PHE A 19 -1.02 -6.56 -13.12
N ILE A 20 -1.81 -7.32 -12.37
CA ILE A 20 -2.21 -8.67 -12.74
C ILE A 20 -3.73 -8.63 -12.84
N ASP A 21 -4.22 -8.61 -14.08
CA ASP A 21 -5.65 -8.47 -14.38
C ASP A 21 -6.26 -7.23 -13.69
N ASN A 22 -7.22 -7.42 -12.78
CA ASN A 22 -7.88 -6.37 -12.03
C ASN A 22 -7.18 -6.01 -10.69
N VAL A 23 -6.05 -6.64 -10.37
CA VAL A 23 -5.28 -6.39 -9.15
C VAL A 23 -4.02 -5.59 -9.44
N LYS A 24 -3.82 -4.54 -8.67
CA LYS A 24 -2.69 -3.62 -8.76
C LYS A 24 -1.76 -3.84 -7.57
N PHE A 25 -0.47 -3.92 -7.86
CA PHE A 25 0.59 -4.07 -6.88
C PHE A 25 1.42 -2.81 -6.89
N HIS A 26 1.56 -2.17 -5.74
CA HIS A 26 2.56 -1.12 -5.54
C HIS A 26 3.72 -1.71 -4.76
N ILE A 27 4.89 -1.72 -5.36
CA ILE A 27 6.14 -2.04 -4.66
C ILE A 27 6.83 -0.70 -4.42
N ASP A 28 6.71 -0.21 -3.20
CA ASP A 28 7.24 1.07 -2.76
C ASP A 28 8.54 0.81 -1.96
N THR A 29 9.69 1.22 -2.48
CA THR A 29 10.94 1.25 -1.71
C THR A 29 11.13 2.66 -1.15
N VAL A 30 10.95 2.80 0.16
CA VAL A 30 11.02 4.08 0.88
C VAL A 30 12.36 4.22 1.56
N LYS A 31 13.06 5.33 1.27
CA LYS A 31 14.38 5.61 1.82
C LYS A 31 14.29 5.74 3.35
N ASN A 32 15.13 4.99 4.08
CA ASN A 32 15.18 4.87 5.54
C ASN A 32 14.02 4.10 6.23
N LEU A 33 13.07 3.56 5.47
CA LEU A 33 11.96 2.76 5.99
C LEU A 33 11.99 1.31 5.51
N GLY A 34 12.46 1.06 4.29
CA GLY A 34 12.54 -0.28 3.71
C GLY A 34 11.64 -0.42 2.47
N THR A 35 11.30 -1.66 2.13
CA THR A 35 10.45 -1.97 0.98
C THR A 35 9.08 -2.43 1.45
N PHE A 36 8.05 -1.90 0.81
CA PHE A 36 6.65 -2.15 1.12
C PHE A 36 5.93 -2.62 -0.13
N VAL A 37 4.93 -3.48 0.08
CA VAL A 37 4.06 -3.96 -0.98
C VAL A 37 2.61 -3.67 -0.60
N GLU A 38 1.88 -3.04 -1.50
CA GLU A 38 0.45 -2.78 -1.38
C GLU A 38 -0.27 -3.53 -2.50
N ILE A 39 -1.32 -4.27 -2.13
CA ILE A 39 -2.11 -5.09 -3.05
C ILE A 39 -3.53 -4.52 -3.08
N GLU A 40 -3.88 -3.88 -4.20
CA GLU A 40 -5.18 -3.25 -4.39
C GLU A 40 -5.97 -4.02 -5.47
N ALA A 41 -6.97 -4.78 -5.06
CA ALA A 41 -7.93 -5.36 -5.99
C ALA A 41 -8.96 -4.30 -6.39
N ILE A 42 -8.96 -3.92 -7.68
CA ILE A 42 -9.82 -2.87 -8.22
C ILE A 42 -10.94 -3.50 -9.02
N ASP A 43 -12.18 -3.10 -8.74
CA ASP A 43 -13.34 -3.46 -9.56
C ASP A 43 -13.80 -2.24 -10.35
N LYS A 44 -13.36 -2.13 -11.61
CA LYS A 44 -13.74 -1.01 -12.48
C LYS A 44 -15.20 -1.06 -12.93
N SER A 45 -15.78 -2.26 -13.00
CA SER A 45 -17.14 -2.48 -13.49
C SER A 45 -18.18 -2.51 -12.37
N GLY A 46 -17.75 -2.60 -11.11
CA GLY A 46 -18.65 -2.71 -9.95
C GLY A 46 -19.39 -4.05 -9.87
N THR A 47 -18.95 -5.03 -10.66
CA THR A 47 -19.61 -6.33 -10.87
C THR A 47 -19.00 -7.48 -10.07
N ILE A 48 -17.76 -7.34 -9.60
CA ILE A 48 -17.03 -8.39 -8.88
C ILE A 48 -17.53 -8.47 -7.42
N GLY A 49 -17.77 -7.30 -6.83
CA GLY A 49 -18.22 -7.18 -5.45
C GLY A 49 -17.11 -7.36 -4.42
N LYS A 50 -17.32 -6.77 -3.23
CA LYS A 50 -16.31 -6.70 -2.16
C LYS A 50 -15.74 -8.06 -1.75
N ALA A 51 -16.59 -9.10 -1.69
CA ALA A 51 -16.18 -10.43 -1.22
C ALA A 51 -15.12 -11.07 -2.13
N GLU A 52 -15.28 -10.93 -3.45
CA GLU A 52 -14.34 -11.50 -4.41
C GLU A 52 -13.05 -10.67 -4.50
N LEU A 53 -13.14 -9.34 -4.41
CA LEU A 53 -11.95 -8.48 -4.26
C LEU A 53 -11.14 -8.85 -3.02
N LEU A 54 -11.80 -9.10 -1.89
CA LEU A 54 -11.14 -9.53 -0.66
C LEU A 54 -10.46 -10.89 -0.83
N LYS A 55 -11.10 -11.83 -1.53
CA LYS A 55 -10.49 -13.13 -1.86
C LYS A 55 -9.25 -12.97 -2.73
N GLN A 56 -9.28 -12.09 -3.73
CA GLN A 56 -8.11 -11.79 -4.56
C GLN A 56 -6.96 -11.24 -3.71
N CYS A 57 -7.22 -10.23 -2.87
CA CYS A 57 -6.21 -9.73 -1.94
C CYS A 57 -5.65 -10.83 -1.04
N GLN A 58 -6.50 -11.68 -0.45
CA GLN A 58 -6.06 -12.80 0.39
C GLN A 58 -5.26 -13.84 -0.39
N TYR A 59 -5.65 -14.13 -1.62
CA TYR A 59 -4.94 -15.05 -2.49
C TYR A 59 -3.51 -14.57 -2.74
N PHE A 60 -3.34 -13.31 -3.11
CA PHE A 60 -2.01 -12.74 -3.33
C PHE A 60 -1.20 -12.61 -2.05
N LEU A 61 -1.81 -12.23 -0.92
CA LEU A 61 -1.13 -12.22 0.38
C LEU A 61 -0.53 -13.60 0.71
N ASN A 62 -1.32 -14.66 0.53
CA ASN A 62 -0.84 -16.03 0.74
C ASN A 62 0.23 -16.43 -0.28
N LEU A 63 0.08 -16.03 -1.55
CA LEU A 63 1.03 -16.34 -2.63
C LEU A 63 2.40 -15.69 -2.41
N PHE A 64 2.41 -14.44 -1.92
CA PHE A 64 3.64 -13.74 -1.51
C PHE A 64 4.12 -14.14 -0.12
N ASN A 65 3.41 -15.05 0.56
CA ASN A 65 3.72 -15.53 1.89
C ASN A 65 3.86 -14.38 2.92
N ILE A 66 3.05 -13.34 2.75
CA ILE A 66 3.01 -12.16 3.63
C ILE A 66 2.10 -12.49 4.80
N SER A 67 2.65 -12.45 6.02
CA SER A 67 1.86 -12.69 7.22
C SER A 67 0.93 -11.52 7.50
N GLN A 68 -0.18 -11.78 8.19
CA GLN A 68 -1.05 -10.69 8.67
C GLN A 68 -0.33 -9.79 9.69
N ASP A 69 0.65 -10.31 10.41
CA ASP A 69 1.51 -9.53 11.32
C ASP A 69 2.41 -8.52 10.59
N ASP A 70 2.72 -8.75 9.32
CA ASP A 70 3.48 -7.81 8.48
C ASP A 70 2.57 -6.73 7.86
N LEU A 71 1.25 -6.80 8.09
CA LEU A 71 0.31 -5.80 7.57
C LEU A 71 0.42 -4.50 8.34
N ILE A 72 0.91 -3.49 7.66
CA ILE A 72 1.04 -2.14 8.21
C ILE A 72 -0.24 -1.37 7.89
N SER A 73 -0.94 -0.93 8.94
CA SER A 73 -2.17 -0.13 8.82
C SER A 73 -1.93 1.39 8.84
N VAL A 74 -0.68 1.83 9.01
CA VAL A 74 -0.29 3.24 9.11
C VAL A 74 0.43 3.73 7.84
N SER A 75 0.44 5.04 7.63
CA SER A 75 1.11 5.64 6.46
C SER A 75 2.62 5.69 6.63
N TYR A 76 3.37 5.82 5.52
CA TYR A 76 4.82 6.03 5.56
C TYR A 76 5.23 7.26 6.41
N SER A 77 4.41 8.30 6.40
CA SER A 77 4.64 9.52 7.19
C SER A 77 4.56 9.23 8.69
N ASP A 78 3.57 8.44 9.13
CA ASP A 78 3.44 8.02 10.52
C ASP A 78 4.62 7.15 10.95
N LEU A 79 5.07 6.24 10.08
CA LEU A 79 6.24 5.40 10.37
C LEU A 79 7.52 6.24 10.51
N LEU A 80 7.68 7.30 9.71
CA LEU A 80 8.83 8.21 9.82
C LEU A 80 8.76 9.09 11.06
N LEU A 81 7.56 9.46 11.51
CA LEU A 81 7.36 10.27 12.71
C LEU A 81 7.46 9.46 14.01
N GLN A 82 7.23 8.14 13.96
CA GLN A 82 7.37 7.22 15.10
C GLN A 82 8.81 6.72 15.32
N LYS A 83 9.72 7.03 14.41
CA LYS A 83 11.13 6.64 14.46
C LYS A 83 11.96 7.64 15.25
#